data_AF-W5LX45-F1
#
_entry.id   AF-W5LX45-F1
#
_cell.length_a   1.000
_cell.length_b   1.000
_cell.length_c   1.000
_cell.angle_alpha   90.00
_cell.angle_beta   90.00
_cell.angle_gamma   90.00
#
_symmetry.space_group_name_H-M   'P 1'
#
loop_
_entity.id
_entity.type
_entity.pdbx_description
1 polymer ?
#
loop_
_entity_poly.entity_id
_entity_poly.type
_entity_poly.pdbx_seq_one_letter_code
_entity_poly.pdbx_strand_id
1 'polypeptide(L)'
;MGELFECILFTASLAKYADPVTDLLDQRRVFRTRLFRESCVFHQGCYVKDLSRLGRELSKTLILDNSPASYIFHPENAVSTPSSVFHPESTVSTPLLTPEILRLPPREYSEYPPPDPRNPPSSTQRVQ
;
A
#
# COMPACT_ATOMS: atom_id res chain seq x y z
N MET A 1 -9.47 -13.30 -6.14
CA MET A 1 -8.29 -12.41 -6.28
C MET A 1 -7.00 -13.19 -6.52
N GLY A 2 -6.59 -14.10 -5.62
CA GLY A 2 -5.33 -14.85 -5.78
C GLY A 2 -5.22 -15.77 -7.02
N GLU A 3 -6.33 -16.03 -7.71
CA GLU A 3 -6.34 -16.78 -9.00
C GLU A 3 -6.17 -15.87 -10.22
N LEU A 4 -6.41 -14.56 -10.08
CA LEU A 4 -6.38 -13.58 -11.18
C LEU A 4 -5.13 -12.70 -11.15
N PHE A 5 -4.60 -12.46 -9.95
CA PHE A 5 -3.43 -11.64 -9.72
C PHE A 5 -2.45 -12.36 -8.82
N GLU A 6 -1.17 -12.10 -9.03
CA GLU A 6 -0.20 -12.35 -7.98
C GLU A 6 -0.32 -11.24 -6.93
N CYS A 7 -0.58 -11.63 -5.68
CA CYS A 7 -0.68 -10.70 -4.57
C CYS A 7 0.64 -10.67 -3.77
N ILE A 8 1.20 -9.48 -3.60
CA ILE A 8 2.38 -9.21 -2.78
C ILE A 8 1.94 -8.34 -1.61
N LEU A 9 2.22 -8.78 -0.38
CA LEU A 9 2.11 -7.90 0.78
C LEU A 9 3.33 -6.99 0.79
N PHE A 10 3.14 -5.69 0.63
CA PHE A 10 4.24 -4.73 0.74
C PHE A 10 3.88 -3.70 1.81
N THR A 11 4.58 -3.71 2.95
CA THR A 11 4.34 -2.82 4.08
C THR A 11 5.59 -2.07 4.51
N ALA A 12 5.43 -0.83 4.97
CA ALA A 12 6.52 -0.05 5.58
C ALA A 12 6.77 -0.44 7.05
N SER A 13 6.06 -1.45 7.59
CA SER A 13 6.30 -2.02 8.92
C SER A 13 7.42 -3.04 8.92
N LEU A 14 8.01 -3.27 10.11
CA LEU A 14 9.00 -4.33 10.31
C LEU A 14 8.31 -5.71 10.31
N ALA A 15 8.99 -6.72 9.75
CA ALA A 15 8.52 -8.10 9.71
C ALA A 15 8.03 -8.61 11.07
N LYS A 16 8.79 -8.34 12.14
CA LYS A 16 8.47 -8.76 13.52
C LYS A 16 7.09 -8.33 14.03
N TYR A 17 6.51 -7.28 13.47
CA TYR A 17 5.15 -6.82 13.81
C TYR A 17 4.13 -7.22 12.74
N ALA A 18 4.52 -7.19 11.47
CA ALA A 18 3.61 -7.42 10.36
C ALA A 18 3.32 -8.91 10.10
N ASP A 19 4.29 -9.80 10.36
CA ASP A 19 4.12 -11.24 10.13
C ASP A 19 2.98 -11.85 10.96
N PRO A 20 2.92 -11.67 12.29
CA PRO A 20 1.83 -12.24 13.09
C PRO A 20 0.45 -11.76 12.66
N VAL A 21 0.33 -10.46 12.32
CA VAL A 21 -0.92 -9.87 11.84
C VAL A 21 -1.31 -10.46 10.49
N THR A 22 -0.34 -10.61 9.58
CA THR A 22 -0.56 -11.19 8.26
C THR A 22 -0.97 -12.65 8.36
N ASP A 23 -0.37 -13.42 9.26
CA ASP A 23 -0.72 -14.83 9.47
C ASP A 23 -2.15 -15.01 9.98
N LEU A 24 -2.65 -14.05 10.78
CA LEU A 24 -4.04 -14.04 11.25
C LEU A 24 -5.02 -13.62 10.14
N LEU A 25 -4.65 -12.65 9.31
CA LEU A 25 -5.50 -12.09 8.24
C LEU A 25 -5.54 -12.99 6.99
N ASP A 26 -4.40 -13.49 6.54
CA ASP A 26 -4.25 -14.26 5.30
C ASP A 26 -4.28 -15.77 5.53
N GLN A 27 -5.39 -16.26 6.09
CA GLN A 27 -5.57 -17.69 6.36
C GLN A 27 -5.54 -18.55 5.10
N ARG A 28 -5.79 -17.95 3.93
CA ARG A 28 -5.79 -18.63 2.62
C ARG A 28 -4.45 -18.54 1.89
N ARG A 29 -3.43 -17.89 2.49
CA ARG A 29 -2.08 -17.71 1.91
C ARG A 29 -2.12 -17.12 0.50
N VAL A 30 -2.95 -16.11 0.30
CA VAL A 30 -3.07 -15.36 -0.95
C VAL A 30 -1.77 -14.58 -1.24
N PHE A 31 -1.12 -14.04 -0.21
CA PHE A 31 0.15 -13.34 -0.36
C PHE A 31 1.32 -14.32 -0.37
N ARG A 32 1.82 -14.63 -1.57
CA ARG A 32 2.98 -15.53 -1.74
C ARG A 32 4.31 -14.88 -1.37
N THR A 33 4.37 -13.56 -1.49
CA THR A 33 5.57 -12.76 -1.20
C THR A 33 5.21 -11.67 -0.21
N ARG A 34 6.08 -11.47 0.79
CA ARG A 34 5.97 -10.41 1.80
C ARG A 34 7.22 -9.54 1.75
N LEU A 35 7.02 -8.25 1.55
CA LEU A 35 8.04 -7.22 1.51
C LEU A 35 7.77 -6.24 2.66
N PHE A 36 8.81 -5.99 3.44
CA PHE A 36 8.74 -5.18 4.66
C PHE A 36 9.52 -3.89 4.49
N ARG A 37 9.68 -3.14 5.57
CA ARG A 37 10.41 -1.86 5.61
C ARG A 37 11.77 -1.92 4.93
N GLU A 38 12.51 -3.02 5.09
CA GLU A 38 13.84 -3.21 4.52
C GLU A 38 13.83 -3.25 2.99
N SER A 39 12.67 -3.54 2.38
CA SER A 39 12.47 -3.50 0.93
C SER A 39 12.05 -2.12 0.41
N CYS A 40 11.74 -1.17 1.29
CA CYS A 40 11.40 0.20 0.90
C CYS A 40 12.66 1.02 0.60
N VAL A 41 12.51 2.00 -0.28
CA VAL A 41 13.50 3.06 -0.49
C VAL A 41 13.22 4.19 0.48
N PHE A 42 14.19 4.55 1.31
CA PHE A 42 14.06 5.73 2.16
C PHE A 42 14.36 6.99 1.33
N HIS A 43 13.33 7.77 1.02
CA HIS A 43 13.41 8.94 0.17
C HIS A 43 12.69 10.13 0.83
N GLN A 44 13.41 11.23 1.03
CA GLN A 44 12.88 12.47 1.61
C GLN A 44 12.13 12.27 2.94
N GLY A 45 12.63 11.39 3.81
CA GLY A 45 12.01 11.11 5.11
C GLY A 45 10.84 10.11 5.08
N CYS A 46 10.47 9.62 3.89
CA CYS A 46 9.39 8.67 3.69
C CYS A 46 9.92 7.31 3.22
N TYR A 47 9.19 6.25 3.55
CA TYR A 47 9.44 4.91 2.99
C TYR A 47 8.62 4.75 1.70
N VAL A 48 9.31 4.75 0.57
CA VAL A 48 8.71 4.61 -0.76
C VAL A 48 8.81 3.16 -1.23
N LYS A 49 7.72 2.65 -1.79
CA LYS A 49 7.60 1.32 -2.36
C LYS A 49 7.87 1.42 -3.86
N ASP A 50 9.15 1.34 -4.21
CA ASP A 50 9.60 1.43 -5.60
C ASP A 50 9.23 0.15 -6.38
N LEU A 51 8.16 0.23 -7.18
CA LEU A 51 7.62 -0.90 -7.94
C LEU A 51 8.59 -1.42 -9.01
N SER A 52 9.52 -0.58 -9.49
CA SER A 52 10.54 -1.00 -10.46
C SER A 52 11.47 -2.10 -9.92
N ARG A 53 11.60 -2.20 -8.59
CA ARG A 53 12.42 -3.20 -7.91
C ARG A 53 11.74 -4.55 -7.73
N LEU A 54 10.47 -4.67 -8.09
CA LEU A 54 9.73 -5.93 -8.00
C LEU A 54 10.13 -6.94 -9.09
N GLY A 55 10.86 -6.50 -10.12
CA GLY A 55 11.20 -7.34 -11.27
C GLY A 55 9.99 -7.71 -12.11
N ARG A 56 8.94 -6.88 -12.09
CA ARG A 56 7.70 -7.05 -12.85
C ARG A 56 7.48 -5.89 -13.80
N GLU A 57 6.77 -6.17 -14.89
CA GLU A 57 6.37 -5.13 -15.84
C GLU A 57 5.43 -4.13 -15.14
N LEU A 58 5.79 -2.84 -15.13
CA LEU A 58 4.99 -1.79 -14.51
C LEU A 58 3.60 -1.70 -15.16
N SER A 59 3.47 -1.95 -16.47
CA SER A 59 2.18 -1.98 -17.17
C SER A 59 1.18 -3.02 -16.65
N LYS A 60 1.65 -4.00 -15.85
CA LYS A 60 0.85 -5.07 -15.24
C LYS A 60 0.94 -5.07 -13.71
N THR A 61 1.49 -4.01 -13.13
CA THR A 61 1.70 -3.89 -11.68
C THR A 61 0.83 -2.78 -11.14
N LEU A 62 0.15 -3.04 -10.03
CA LEU A 62 -0.62 -2.03 -9.31
C LEU A 62 -0.23 -2.04 -7.83
N ILE A 63 -0.36 -0.89 -7.19
CA ILE A 63 -0.21 -0.74 -5.74
C ILE A 63 -1.49 -0.21 -5.11
N LEU A 64 -1.90 -0.87 -4.03
CA LEU A 64 -2.95 -0.40 -3.14
C LEU A 64 -2.30 0.12 -1.86
N ASP A 65 -2.42 1.41 -1.61
CA ASP A 65 -1.91 2.04 -0.41
C ASP A 65 -2.80 3.23 -0.02
N ASN A 66 -2.87 3.51 1.27
CA ASN A 66 -3.61 4.65 1.79
C ASN A 66 -2.74 5.93 1.87
N SER A 67 -1.44 5.83 1.60
CA SER A 67 -0.49 6.93 1.74
C SER A 67 0.16 7.28 0.38
N PRO A 68 -0.11 8.47 -0.20
CA PRO A 68 0.48 8.87 -1.48
C PRO A 68 2.01 8.89 -1.52
N ALA A 69 2.64 9.19 -0.39
CA ALA A 69 4.09 9.14 -0.27
C ALA A 69 4.67 7.74 -0.53
N SER A 70 3.90 6.67 -0.28
CA SER A 70 4.33 5.28 -0.49
C SER A 70 4.58 4.94 -1.95
N TYR A 71 3.90 5.61 -2.90
CA TYR A 71 3.95 5.29 -4.34
C TYR A 71 4.37 6.49 -5.19
N ILE A 72 5.08 7.47 -4.60
CA ILE A 72 5.48 8.71 -5.27
C ILE A 72 6.30 8.49 -6.55
N PHE A 73 6.98 7.34 -6.70
CA PHE A 73 7.73 7.00 -7.91
C PHE A 73 6.88 6.40 -9.04
N HIS A 74 5.69 5.87 -8.72
CA HIS A 74 4.80 5.19 -9.68
C HIS A 74 3.33 5.60 -9.44
N PRO A 75 3.01 6.91 -9.48
CA PRO A 75 1.67 7.44 -9.21
C PRO A 75 0.57 6.89 -10.13
N GLU A 76 0.91 6.54 -11.37
CA GLU A 76 0.03 5.97 -12.38
C GLU A 76 -0.37 4.51 -12.10
N ASN A 77 0.43 3.81 -11.28
CA ASN A 77 0.18 2.44 -10.86
C ASN A 77 -0.62 2.35 -9.56
N ALA A 78 -0.95 3.49 -8.94
CA ALA A 78 -1.56 3.53 -7.63
C ALA A 78 -3.09 3.61 -7.70
N VAL A 79 -3.74 2.75 -6.92
CA VAL A 79 -5.15 2.92 -6.56
C VAL A 79 -5.18 3.31 -5.10
N SER A 80 -5.42 4.59 -4.85
CA SER A 80 -5.50 5.14 -3.50
C SER A 80 -6.71 4.55 -2.76
N THR A 81 -6.46 3.92 -1.62
CA THR A 81 -7.53 3.37 -0.78
C THR A 81 -7.80 4.31 0.39
N PRO A 82 -9.06 4.74 0.62
CA PRO A 82 -9.35 5.53 1.80
C PRO A 82 -9.05 4.71 3.06
N SER A 83 -8.51 5.36 4.09
CA SER A 83 -8.14 4.69 5.35
C SER A 83 -9.32 3.96 6.02
N SER A 84 -10.56 4.32 5.67
CA SER A 84 -11.78 3.71 6.18
C SER A 84 -12.02 2.27 5.70
N VAL A 85 -11.33 1.83 4.64
CA VAL A 85 -11.37 0.46 4.09
C VAL A 85 -10.72 -0.56 5.04
N PHE A 86 -9.93 -0.10 6.01
CA PHE A 86 -9.27 -0.96 7.01
C PHE A 86 -10.05 -1.06 8.33
N HIS A 87 -11.28 -0.53 8.43
CA HIS A 87 -12.11 -0.70 9.61
C HIS A 87 -12.78 -2.09 9.63
N PRO A 88 -12.83 -2.78 10.78
CA PRO A 88 -13.36 -4.15 10.88
C PRO A 88 -14.85 -4.28 10.51
N GLU A 89 -15.62 -3.19 10.60
CA GLU A 89 -17.04 -3.11 10.23
C GLU A 89 -17.26 -2.73 8.75
N SER A 90 -16.19 -2.35 8.03
CA SER A 90 -16.32 -2.06 6.61
C SER A 90 -16.45 -3.37 5.85
N THR A 91 -17.69 -3.69 5.45
CA THR A 91 -17.92 -4.64 4.36
C THR A 91 -17.33 -3.99 3.13
N VAL A 92 -16.05 -4.27 2.87
CA VAL A 92 -15.43 -4.00 1.57
C VAL A 92 -16.14 -4.94 0.62
N SER A 93 -17.30 -4.48 0.16
CA SER A 93 -17.90 -5.02 -1.04
C SER A 93 -16.78 -5.04 -2.08
N THR A 94 -16.81 -6.02 -2.94
CA THR A 94 -15.75 -6.36 -3.87
C THR A 94 -15.51 -5.37 -5.03
N PRO A 95 -16.17 -4.19 -5.22
CA PRO A 95 -15.98 -3.45 -6.47
C PRO A 95 -14.66 -2.65 -6.55
N LEU A 96 -13.85 -2.59 -5.49
CA LEU A 96 -12.56 -1.88 -5.51
C LEU A 96 -11.45 -2.63 -6.28
N LEU A 97 -11.69 -3.88 -6.63
CA LEU A 97 -10.68 -4.78 -7.20
C LEU A 97 -11.18 -5.54 -8.43
N THR A 98 -12.32 -5.12 -8.99
CA THR A 98 -12.83 -5.64 -10.26
C THR A 98 -12.02 -5.05 -11.43
N PRO A 99 -12.00 -5.72 -12.60
CA PRO A 99 -11.35 -5.22 -13.82
C PRO A 99 -11.82 -3.82 -14.26
N GLU A 100 -12.95 -3.35 -13.73
CA GLU A 100 -13.51 -2.02 -13.99
C GLU A 100 -12.63 -0.88 -13.44
N ILE A 101 -11.90 -1.08 -12.33
CA ILE A 101 -11.04 -0.03 -11.76
C ILE A 101 -9.80 0.27 -12.61
N LEU A 102 -9.31 -0.72 -13.36
CA LEU A 102 -8.29 -0.50 -14.40
C LEU A 102 -8.77 0.44 -15.53
N ARG A 103 -10.07 0.74 -15.59
CA ARG A 103 -10.68 1.62 -16.61
C ARG A 103 -11.08 2.99 -16.06
N LEU A 104 -10.94 3.23 -14.76
CA LEU A 104 -11.25 4.54 -14.17
C LEU A 104 -10.05 5.48 -14.32
N PRO A 105 -10.28 6.76 -14.67
CA PRO A 105 -9.20 7.75 -14.71
C PRO A 105 -8.61 7.94 -13.30
N PRO A 106 -7.30 8.22 -13.19
CA PRO A 106 -6.65 8.48 -11.90
C PRO A 106 -7.38 9.62 -11.19
N ARG A 107 -7.88 9.37 -9.97
CA ARG A 107 -8.52 10.42 -9.16
C ARG A 107 -7.45 11.40 -8.70
N GLU A 108 -7.72 12.69 -8.91
CA GLU A 108 -6.79 13.79 -8.74
C GLU A 108 -6.17 13.87 -7.33
N TYR A 109 -4.88 14.20 -7.32
CA TYR A 109 -3.95 14.33 -6.19
C TYR A 109 -4.25 15.48 -5.19
N SER A 110 -5.47 16.03 -5.17
CA SER A 110 -5.72 17.41 -4.67
C SER A 110 -5.77 17.60 -3.14
N GLU A 111 -5.87 16.56 -2.31
CA GLU A 111 -6.22 16.75 -0.88
C GLU A 111 -5.10 16.55 0.16
N TYR A 112 -3.84 16.34 -0.23
CA TYR A 112 -2.75 16.33 0.74
C TYR A 112 -1.96 17.65 0.69
N PRO A 113 -2.09 18.54 1.68
CA PRO A 113 -1.17 19.67 1.80
C PRO A 113 0.26 19.14 1.99
N PRO A 114 1.28 19.83 1.45
CA PRO A 114 2.67 19.44 1.67
C PRO A 114 2.96 19.38 3.19
N PRO A 115 3.75 18.40 3.66
CA PRO A 115 4.05 18.27 5.08
C PRO A 115 4.68 19.58 5.60
N ASP A 116 4.11 20.15 6.68
CA ASP A 116 4.63 21.38 7.28
C ASP A 116 6.04 21.11 7.83
N PRO A 117 7.09 21.79 7.32
CA PRO A 117 8.46 21.60 7.79
C PRO A 117 8.67 21.97 9.26
N ARG A 118 7.70 22.66 9.90
CA ARG A 118 7.74 23.02 11.33
C ARG A 118 7.08 21.98 12.23
N ASN A 119 6.41 20.97 11.67
CA ASN A 119 5.74 19.93 12.44
C ASN A 119 5.97 18.55 11.79
N PRO A 120 7.20 17.99 11.89
CA PRO A 120 7.44 16.63 11.41
C PRO A 120 6.48 15.66 12.12
N PRO A 121 5.95 14.63 11.43
CA PRO A 121 5.11 13.64 12.09
C PRO A 121 5.88 13.06 13.27
N SER A 122 5.35 13.30 14.47
CA SER A 122 6.00 12.88 15.70
C SER A 122 6.21 11.38 15.64
N SER A 123 7.45 10.97 15.85
CA SER A 123 7.84 9.57 16.03
C SER A 123 7.28 9.04 17.35
N THR A 124 5.97 9.02 17.53
CA THR A 124 5.28 8.44 18.68
C THR A 124 3.83 8.13 18.35
N GLN A 125 3.59 7.00 17.68
CA GLN A 125 2.58 6.08 18.17
C GLN A 125 3.30 4.82 18.61
N ARG A 126 3.74 4.84 19.89
CA ARG A 126 3.78 3.61 20.67
C ARG A 126 2.36 3.06 20.64
N VAL A 127 2.15 1.99 19.88
CA VAL A 127 1.06 1.07 20.18
C VAL A 127 1.39 0.51 21.56
N GLN A 128 0.65 0.98 22.57
CA GLN A 128 0.40 0.19 23.78
C GLN A 128 -0.66 -0.85 23.44
#